data_AF-A0A6L6BY87-F1
#
_entry.id   AF-A0A6L6BY87-F1
#
_cell.length_a   1.000
_cell.length_b   1.000
_cell.length_c   1.000
_cell.angle_alpha   90.00
_cell.angle_beta   90.00
_cell.angle_gamma   90.00
#
_symmetry.space_group_name_H-M   'P 1'
#
loop_
_entity.id
_entity.type
_entity.pdbx_description
1 polymer ?
#
loop_
_entity_poly.entity_id
_entity_poly.type
_entity_poly.pdbx_seq_one_letter_code
_entity_poly.pdbx_strand_id
1 'polypeptide(L)'
;MISEQAYEVLAAQWREPGFTCPNSKTYPWLWLWDSSFHAIVWAHLGDAERAVMELTTALSAQDADGFVPHVLYLDGSQDHEAFWGRP
;
A
#
# COMPACT_ATOMS: atom_id res chain seq x y z
N MET A 1 -23.12 6.58 7.06
CA MET A 1 -22.51 6.43 8.42
C MET A 1 -21.00 6.62 8.30
N ILE A 2 -20.23 6.85 9.39
CA ILE A 2 -18.77 7.07 9.30
C ILE A 2 -18.05 5.94 8.53
N SER A 3 -18.44 4.67 8.73
CA SER A 3 -17.84 3.52 8.05
C SER A 3 -18.00 3.54 6.53
N GLU A 4 -19.13 4.04 6.03
CA GLU A 4 -19.40 4.16 4.60
C GLU A 4 -18.54 5.25 3.96
N GLN A 5 -18.40 6.39 4.65
CA GLN A 5 -17.50 7.46 4.20
C GLN A 5 -16.04 7.01 4.21
N ALA A 6 -15.63 6.24 5.21
CA ALA A 6 -14.28 5.65 5.26
C ALA A 6 -14.05 4.68 4.09
N TYR A 7 -15.03 3.82 3.79
CA TYR A 7 -14.97 2.93 2.63
C TYR A 7 -14.79 3.72 1.32
N GLU A 8 -15.60 4.75 1.09
CA GLU A 8 -15.51 5.59 -0.11
C GLU A 8 -14.15 6.26 -0.25
N VAL A 9 -13.57 6.76 0.85
CA VAL A 9 -12.24 7.37 0.87
C VAL A 9 -11.17 6.36 0.47
N LEU A 10 -11.14 5.17 1.09
CA LEU A 10 -10.13 4.16 0.78
C LEU A 10 -10.32 3.61 -0.65
N ALA A 11 -11.56 3.42 -1.09
CA ALA A 11 -11.88 2.94 -2.44
C ALA A 11 -11.42 3.94 -3.51
N ALA A 12 -11.61 5.24 -3.29
CA ALA A 12 -11.15 6.29 -4.20
C ALA A 12 -9.61 6.37 -4.31
N GLN A 13 -8.92 5.94 -3.25
CA GLN A 13 -7.46 5.88 -3.20
C GLN A 13 -6.88 4.54 -3.68
N TRP A 14 -7.71 3.56 -4.05
CA TRP A 14 -7.22 2.28 -4.56
C TRP A 14 -6.46 2.44 -5.88
N ARG A 15 -5.36 1.70 -6.04
CA ARG A 15 -4.48 1.70 -7.20
C ARG A 15 -4.06 0.28 -7.56
N GLU A 16 -3.97 0.02 -8.86
CA GLU A 16 -3.32 -1.18 -9.38
C GLU A 16 -1.79 -1.08 -9.20
N PRO A 17 -1.07 -2.18 -8.95
CA PRO A 17 -1.54 -3.57 -8.93
C PRO A 17 -2.24 -4.02 -7.63
N GLY A 18 -2.44 -3.12 -6.66
CA GLY A 18 -3.25 -3.39 -5.47
C GLY A 18 -2.69 -2.76 -4.20
N PHE A 19 -2.99 -1.47 -3.97
CA PHE A 19 -2.75 -0.78 -2.71
C PHE A 19 -3.64 0.47 -2.59
N THR A 20 -3.82 0.97 -1.37
CA THR A 20 -4.47 2.25 -1.09
C THR A 20 -3.41 3.34 -0.96
N CYS A 21 -3.43 4.28 -1.91
CA CYS A 21 -2.55 5.42 -1.94
C CYS A 21 -2.85 6.39 -0.77
N PRO A 22 -1.88 6.74 0.11
CA PRO A 22 -2.15 7.63 1.24
C PRO A 22 -2.59 9.03 0.80
N ASN A 23 -1.97 9.56 -0.25
CA ASN A 23 -2.35 10.83 -0.84
C ASN A 23 -1.91 10.91 -2.31
N SER A 24 -2.86 10.91 -3.23
CA SER A 24 -2.56 10.89 -4.68
C SER A 24 -1.83 12.13 -5.23
N LYS A 25 -1.55 13.15 -4.42
CA LYS A 25 -0.80 14.35 -4.83
C LYS A 25 0.59 14.40 -4.21
N THR A 26 0.66 14.23 -2.89
CA THR A 26 1.92 14.42 -2.13
C THR A 26 2.66 13.10 -1.91
N TYR A 27 1.94 12.00 -1.74
CA TYR A 27 2.49 10.68 -1.44
C TYR A 27 1.85 9.62 -2.35
N PRO A 28 2.12 9.68 -3.67
CA PRO A 28 1.41 8.87 -4.67
C PRO A 28 1.87 7.41 -4.76
N TRP A 29 2.64 6.93 -3.78
CA TRP A 29 3.29 5.63 -3.78
C TRP A 29 2.78 4.77 -2.63
N LEU A 30 3.12 3.49 -2.65
CA LEU A 30 2.83 2.59 -1.54
C LEU A 30 3.78 2.91 -0.38
N TRP A 31 3.21 3.10 0.81
CA TRP A 31 3.94 3.24 2.06
C TRP A 31 3.62 2.05 2.97
N LEU A 32 4.65 1.37 3.46
CA LEU A 32 4.51 0.11 4.20
C LEU A 32 3.58 0.25 5.42
N TRP A 33 3.76 1.31 6.20
CA TRP A 33 2.98 1.51 7.41
C TRP A 33 1.53 1.89 7.08
N ASP A 34 1.33 2.80 6.15
CA ASP A 34 0.01 3.20 5.67
C ASP A 34 -0.76 1.99 5.15
N SER A 35 -0.17 1.18 4.26
CA SER A 35 -0.76 -0.07 3.77
C SER A 35 -1.11 -1.05 4.89
N SER A 36 -0.27 -1.15 5.93
CA SER A 36 -0.56 -1.99 7.09
C SER A 36 -1.82 -1.54 7.83
N PHE A 37 -2.03 -0.22 7.96
CA PHE A 37 -3.27 0.30 8.54
C PHE A 37 -4.47 0.20 7.60
N HIS A 38 -4.29 0.44 6.30
CA HIS A 38 -5.35 0.29 5.32
C HIS A 38 -5.87 -1.15 5.29
N ALA A 39 -4.99 -2.16 5.40
CA ALA A 39 -5.39 -3.56 5.50
C ALA A 39 -6.30 -3.83 6.70
N ILE A 40 -6.00 -3.24 7.87
CA ILE A 40 -6.85 -3.35 9.07
C ILE A 40 -8.22 -2.71 8.82
N VAL A 41 -8.25 -1.54 8.18
CA VAL A 41 -9.50 -0.83 7.86
C VAL A 41 -10.34 -1.62 6.85
N TRP A 42 -9.74 -2.12 5.77
CA TRP A 42 -10.42 -2.95 4.78
C TRP A 42 -11.04 -4.20 5.39
N ALA A 43 -10.28 -4.91 6.24
CA ALA A 43 -10.78 -6.07 6.96
C ALA A 43 -11.96 -5.72 7.87
N HIS A 44 -11.88 -4.59 8.58
CA HIS A 44 -12.98 -4.11 9.44
C HIS A 44 -14.23 -3.72 8.64
N LEU A 45 -14.06 -3.17 7.43
CA LEU A 45 -15.15 -2.80 6.54
C LEU A 45 -15.74 -3.98 5.75
N GLY A 46 -15.21 -5.19 5.93
CA GLY A 46 -15.72 -6.42 5.32
C GLY A 46 -15.13 -6.73 3.94
N ASP A 47 -14.08 -6.02 3.51
CA ASP A 47 -13.37 -6.27 2.25
C ASP A 47 -12.04 -6.98 2.53
N ALA A 48 -12.14 -8.27 2.83
CA ALA A 48 -10.96 -9.09 3.15
C ALA A 48 -10.02 -9.27 1.95
N GLU A 49 -10.53 -9.21 0.73
CA GLU A 49 -9.73 -9.35 -0.49
C GLU A 49 -8.77 -8.18 -0.63
N ARG A 50 -9.24 -6.94 -0.50
CA ARG A 50 -8.37 -5.76 -0.51
C ARG A 50 -7.41 -5.73 0.66
N ALA A 51 -7.82 -6.19 1.84
CA ALA A 51 -6.96 -6.26 3.01
C ALA A 51 -5.75 -7.19 2.77
N VAL A 52 -5.98 -8.38 2.21
CA VAL A 52 -4.91 -9.32 1.86
C VAL A 52 -4.04 -8.77 0.73
N MET A 53 -4.66 -8.15 -0.27
CA MET A 53 -3.93 -7.59 -1.40
C MET A 53 -2.99 -6.44 -0.98
N GLU A 54 -3.42 -5.55 -0.07
CA GLU A 54 -2.55 -4.52 0.53
C GLU A 54 -1.27 -5.11 1.12
N LEU A 55 -1.42 -6.10 2.01
CA LEU A 55 -0.27 -6.75 2.64
C LEU A 55 0.59 -7.51 1.63
N THR A 56 -0.04 -8.17 0.66
CA THR A 56 0.66 -8.92 -0.40
C THR A 56 1.53 -7.98 -1.24
N THR A 57 0.99 -6.83 -1.65
CA THR A 57 1.73 -5.84 -2.44
C THR A 57 2.79 -5.15 -1.59
N ALA A 58 2.49 -4.77 -0.35
CA ALA A 58 3.47 -4.14 0.54
C ALA A 58 4.67 -5.05 0.86
N LEU A 59 4.45 -6.35 0.97
CA LEU A 59 5.50 -7.35 1.21
C LEU A 59 6.16 -7.88 -0.07
N SER A 60 5.69 -7.49 -1.25
CA SER A 60 6.21 -8.00 -2.53
C SER A 60 7.66 -7.60 -2.81
N ALA A 61 8.13 -6.51 -2.20
CA ALA A 61 9.50 -6.03 -2.28
C ALA A 61 10.37 -6.46 -1.09
N GLN A 62 9.95 -7.50 -0.33
CA GLN A 62 10.79 -8.05 0.72
C GLN A 62 12.02 -8.74 0.11
N ASP A 63 13.21 -8.34 0.54
CA ASP A 63 14.46 -8.94 0.08
C ASP A 63 14.76 -10.28 0.77
N ALA A 64 15.82 -10.97 0.33
CA ALA A 64 16.21 -12.27 0.86
C ALA A 64 16.67 -12.24 2.33
N ASP A 65 17.09 -11.07 2.82
CA ASP A 65 17.47 -10.85 4.23
C ASP A 65 16.25 -10.48 5.10
N GLY A 66 15.07 -10.37 4.47
CA GLY A 66 13.80 -10.07 5.12
C GLY A 66 13.53 -8.58 5.30
N PHE A 67 14.35 -7.69 4.73
CA PHE A 67 14.08 -6.25 4.75
C PHE A 67 12.87 -5.93 3.89
N VAL A 68 11.97 -5.10 4.42
CA VAL A 68 10.82 -4.59 3.68
C VAL A 68 10.98 -3.07 3.55
N PRO A 69 11.07 -2.53 2.33
CA PRO A 69 11.24 -1.10 2.11
C PRO A 69 10.02 -0.32 2.62
N HIS A 70 10.25 0.87 3.18
CA HIS A 70 9.16 1.68 3.71
C HIS A 70 8.31 2.33 2.61
N VAL A 71 8.87 2.51 1.42
CA VAL A 71 8.23 3.11 0.23
C VAL A 71 8.52 2.25 -0.99
N LEU A 72 7.48 1.89 -1.75
CA LEU A 72 7.60 1.09 -2.98
C LEU A 72 7.12 1.89 -4.20
N TYR A 73 7.95 1.92 -5.25
CA TYR A 73 7.70 2.64 -6.51
C TYR A 73 7.22 1.68 -7.60
N LEU A 74 5.96 1.25 -7.51
CA LEU A 74 5.39 0.20 -8.37
C LEU A 74 5.22 0.62 -9.85
N ASP A 75 5.18 1.93 -10.12
CA ASP A 75 5.05 2.48 -11.47
C ASP A 75 6.40 2.69 -12.18
N GLY A 76 7.51 2.34 -11.52
CA GLY A 76 8.86 2.59 -12.03
C GLY A 76 9.23 4.09 -12.08
N SER A 77 8.48 4.95 -11.37
CA SER A 77 8.76 6.40 -11.34
C SER A 77 10.10 6.75 -10.69
N GLN A 78 10.65 5.85 -9.86
CA GLN A 78 11.95 6.00 -9.22
C GLN A 78 12.72 4.68 -9.23
N ASP A 79 14.04 4.80 -9.21
CA ASP A 79 14.96 3.69 -9.03
C ASP A 79 14.90 3.22 -7.56
N HIS A 80 14.07 2.20 -7.33
CA HIS A 80 13.81 1.64 -6.01
C HIS A 80 15.09 1.07 -5.39
N GLU A 81 15.89 0.35 -6.19
CA GLU A 81 17.12 -0.27 -5.71
C GLU A 81 18.15 0.78 -5.32
N ALA A 82 18.33 1.82 -6.15
CA ALA A 82 19.24 2.91 -5.84
C ALA A 82 18.83 3.71 -4.61
N PHE A 83 17.52 3.88 -4.37
CA PHE A 83 17.02 4.60 -3.20
C PHE A 83 17.29 3.84 -1.89
N TRP A 84 17.04 2.53 -1.87
CA TRP A 84 17.22 1.71 -0.67
C TRP A 84 18.63 1.11 -0.53
N GLY A 85 19.44 1.15 -1.59
CA GLY A 85 20.75 0.49 -1.64
C GLY A 85 20.63 -1.03 -1.50
N ARG A 86 19.49 -1.58 -1.91
CA ARG A 86 19.08 -2.98 -1.77
C ARG A 86 18.32 -3.40 -3.03
N PRO A 87 18.43 -4.67 -3.46
CA PRO A 87 17.63 -5.19 -4.56
C PRO A 87 16.13 -5.15 -4.25
#